data_AF-A0A930ADW0-F1
#
_entry.id   AF-A0A930ADW0-F1
#
_cell.length_a   1.000
_cell.length_b   1.000
_cell.length_c   1.000
_cell.angle_alpha   90.00
_cell.angle_beta   90.00
_cell.angle_gamma   90.00
#
_symmetry.space_group_name_H-M   'P 1'
#
loop_
_entity.id
_entity.type
_entity.pdbx_description
1 polymer ?
#
loop_
_entity_poly.entity_id
_entity_poly.type
_entity_poly.pdbx_seq_one_letter_code
_entity_poly.pdbx_strand_id
1 'polypeptide(L)'
;MNKSMIRYLLSKLLLIEAILLLVPVSVATYYQESSQVFTALFTTIGILVLLGGLGVLRKPKNQRIYAKEGVLIVALCWILWSFFGALPFVFSGQIPSVIDAFFEISSGFTTTGATILTDVSVLSRSLLFWRSFTHLIGGMGVLVFALAIMDNAKNSHLEVMKAEVPGPVFGKVVSKLKNTAQILYLLYLALFSLFVVIYY
;
A
#
# COMPACT_ATOMS: atom_id res chain seq x y z
N MET A 1 20.03 -3.42 -15.09
CA MET A 1 18.84 -3.03 -14.32
C MET A 1 18.06 -4.30 -14.02
N ASN A 2 17.84 -4.60 -12.75
CA ASN A 2 17.23 -5.83 -12.25
C ASN A 2 15.71 -5.82 -12.46
N LYS A 3 15.29 -5.98 -13.73
CA LYS A 3 13.87 -5.98 -14.13
C LYS A 3 13.05 -7.05 -13.39
N SER A 4 13.67 -8.17 -13.03
CA SER A 4 13.00 -9.25 -12.29
C SER A 4 12.64 -8.83 -10.86
N MET A 5 13.54 -8.09 -10.18
CA MET A 5 13.28 -7.57 -8.85
C MET A 5 12.23 -6.45 -8.85
N ILE A 6 12.28 -5.55 -9.85
CA ILE A 6 11.27 -4.50 -10.03
C ILE A 6 9.87 -5.11 -10.17
N ARG A 7 9.70 -6.07 -11.10
CA ARG A 7 8.44 -6.79 -11.27
C ARG A 7 7.99 -7.46 -9.97
N TYR A 8 8.90 -8.18 -9.31
CA TYR A 8 8.57 -8.92 -8.09
C TYR A 8 8.08 -8.01 -6.96
N LEU A 9 8.70 -6.84 -6.78
CA LEU A 9 8.30 -5.88 -5.76
C LEU A 9 6.99 -5.17 -6.09
N LEU A 10 6.82 -4.69 -7.32
CA LEU A 10 5.55 -4.09 -7.76
C LEU A 10 4.39 -5.07 -7.61
N SER A 11 4.60 -6.34 -7.96
CA SER A 11 3.59 -7.37 -7.78
C SER A 11 3.25 -7.65 -6.32
N LYS A 12 4.22 -7.62 -5.40
CA LYS A 12 3.92 -7.67 -3.95
C LYS A 12 3.08 -6.48 -3.50
N LEU A 13 3.39 -5.29 -4.01
CA LEU A 13 2.64 -4.07 -3.68
C LEU A 13 1.18 -4.17 -4.18
N LEU A 14 0.93 -4.72 -5.36
CA LEU A 14 -0.44 -4.98 -5.85
C LEU A 14 -1.19 -5.99 -4.95
N LEU A 15 -0.52 -7.02 -4.45
CA LEU A 15 -1.12 -7.97 -3.51
C LEU A 15 -1.46 -7.32 -2.16
N ILE A 16 -0.62 -6.39 -1.69
CA ILE A 16 -0.92 -5.62 -0.47
C ILE A 16 -2.19 -4.78 -0.69
N GLU A 17 -2.31 -4.09 -1.82
CA GLU A 17 -3.52 -3.32 -2.16
C GLU A 17 -4.78 -4.20 -2.22
N ALA A 18 -4.67 -5.42 -2.77
CA ALA A 18 -5.77 -6.39 -2.77
C ALA A 18 -6.24 -6.75 -1.34
N ILE A 19 -5.29 -6.92 -0.42
CA ILE A 19 -5.60 -7.20 0.99
C ILE A 19 -6.25 -5.98 1.64
N LEU A 20 -5.77 -4.77 1.35
CA LEU A 20 -6.34 -3.53 1.88
C LEU A 20 -7.80 -3.34 1.43
N LEU A 21 -8.14 -3.72 0.20
CA LEU A 21 -9.51 -3.69 -0.31
C LEU A 21 -10.47 -4.67 0.39
N LEU A 22 -9.99 -5.63 1.19
CA LEU A 22 -10.87 -6.46 2.03
C LEU A 22 -11.51 -5.66 3.17
N VAL A 23 -10.90 -4.55 3.59
CA VAL A 23 -11.45 -3.66 4.61
C VAL A 23 -12.75 -2.99 4.12
N PRO A 24 -12.80 -2.28 2.96
CA PRO A 24 -14.06 -1.76 2.45
C PRO A 24 -15.07 -2.85 2.08
N VAL A 25 -14.66 -4.08 1.71
CA VAL A 25 -15.61 -5.21 1.56
C VAL A 25 -16.31 -5.53 2.88
N SER A 26 -15.57 -5.48 4.00
CA SER A 26 -16.15 -5.69 5.34
C SER A 26 -17.15 -4.58 5.69
N VAL A 27 -16.83 -3.33 5.32
CA VAL A 27 -17.73 -2.18 5.47
C VAL A 27 -18.98 -2.34 4.61
N ALA A 28 -18.84 -2.74 3.34
CA ALA A 28 -19.97 -2.99 2.43
C ALA A 28 -20.90 -4.08 2.98
N THR A 29 -20.34 -5.11 3.61
CA THR A 29 -21.09 -6.20 4.25
C THR A 29 -21.87 -5.70 5.47
N TYR A 30 -21.23 -4.90 6.34
CA TYR A 30 -21.89 -4.33 7.51
C TYR A 30 -23.06 -3.42 7.14
N TYR A 31 -22.88 -2.57 6.12
CA TYR A 31 -23.92 -1.66 5.63
C TYR A 31 -24.89 -2.29 4.62
N GLN A 32 -24.76 -3.58 4.31
CA GLN A 32 -25.61 -4.33 3.37
C GLN A 32 -25.74 -3.62 2.01
N GLU A 33 -24.60 -3.22 1.44
CA GLU A 33 -24.58 -2.47 0.19
C GLU A 33 -24.97 -3.30 -1.04
N SER A 34 -25.23 -2.62 -2.15
CA SER A 34 -25.74 -3.27 -3.36
C SER A 34 -24.74 -4.28 -3.95
N SER A 35 -25.26 -5.28 -4.67
CA SER A 35 -24.42 -6.26 -5.38
C SER A 35 -23.45 -5.60 -6.36
N GLN A 36 -23.77 -4.42 -6.90
CA GLN A 36 -22.89 -3.69 -7.81
C GLN A 36 -21.59 -3.24 -7.13
N VAL A 37 -21.68 -2.79 -5.88
CA VAL A 37 -20.50 -2.39 -5.08
C VAL A 37 -19.62 -3.60 -4.78
N PHE A 38 -20.23 -4.72 -4.38
CA PHE A 38 -19.49 -5.98 -4.18
C PHE A 38 -18.80 -6.46 -5.44
N THR A 39 -19.50 -6.49 -6.58
CA THR A 39 -18.93 -6.88 -7.87
C THR A 39 -17.75 -5.97 -8.22
N ALA A 40 -17.85 -4.66 -8.00
CA ALA A 40 -16.77 -3.71 -8.26
C ALA A 40 -15.53 -4.00 -7.40
N LEU A 41 -15.71 -4.17 -6.08
CA LEU A 41 -14.62 -4.46 -5.15
C LEU A 41 -13.95 -5.81 -5.45
N PHE A 42 -14.74 -6.88 -5.58
CA PHE A 42 -14.19 -8.22 -5.84
C PHE A 42 -13.55 -8.35 -7.22
N THR A 43 -14.07 -7.66 -8.24
CA THR A 43 -13.44 -7.63 -9.57
C THR A 43 -12.07 -6.95 -9.50
N THR A 44 -11.97 -5.81 -8.81
CA THR A 44 -10.67 -5.13 -8.59
C THR A 44 -9.69 -6.02 -7.82
N ILE A 45 -10.14 -6.65 -6.73
CA ILE A 45 -9.32 -7.59 -5.95
C ILE A 45 -8.85 -8.75 -6.84
N GLY A 46 -9.74 -9.33 -7.67
CA GLY A 46 -9.40 -10.40 -8.60
C GLY A 46 -8.31 -9.99 -9.59
N ILE A 47 -8.41 -8.79 -10.18
CA ILE A 47 -7.38 -8.24 -11.09
C ILE A 47 -6.04 -8.09 -10.36
N LEU A 48 -6.04 -7.49 -9.16
CA LEU A 48 -4.83 -7.29 -8.37
C LEU A 48 -4.17 -8.62 -7.97
N VAL A 49 -4.96 -9.60 -7.54
CA VAL A 49 -4.47 -10.94 -7.18
C VAL A 49 -3.92 -11.68 -8.39
N LEU A 50 -4.56 -11.58 -9.56
CA LEU A 50 -4.06 -12.19 -10.79
C LEU A 50 -2.72 -11.56 -11.22
N LEU A 51 -2.67 -10.23 -11.36
CA LEU A 51 -1.47 -9.53 -11.82
C LEU A 51 -0.32 -9.63 -10.79
N GLY A 52 -0.62 -9.43 -9.52
CA GLY A 52 0.30 -9.57 -8.41
C GLY A 52 0.79 -11.01 -8.26
N GLY A 53 -0.11 -11.99 -8.32
CA GLY A 53 0.20 -13.42 -8.22
C GLY A 53 1.16 -13.85 -9.34
N LEU A 54 0.81 -13.57 -10.60
CA LEU A 54 1.64 -13.91 -11.76
C LEU A 54 3.05 -13.30 -11.66
N GLY A 55 3.16 -12.07 -11.16
CA GLY A 55 4.46 -11.43 -10.99
C GLY A 55 5.27 -11.91 -9.79
N VAL A 56 4.66 -12.51 -8.77
CA VAL A 56 5.38 -13.12 -7.64
C VAL A 56 5.84 -14.56 -7.93
N LEU A 57 5.16 -15.30 -8.82
CA LEU A 57 5.49 -16.69 -9.17
C LEU A 57 6.97 -16.91 -9.53
N ARG A 58 7.54 -16.00 -10.33
CA ARG A 58 8.96 -16.06 -10.71
C ARG A 58 9.78 -15.23 -9.74
N LYS A 59 10.33 -15.85 -8.69
CA LYS A 59 11.22 -15.16 -7.75
C LYS A 59 12.53 -14.71 -8.45
N PRO A 60 13.03 -13.49 -8.17
CA PRO A 60 14.27 -13.01 -8.76
C PRO A 60 15.48 -13.78 -8.20
N LYS A 61 16.39 -14.21 -9.09
CA LYS A 61 17.64 -14.89 -8.72
C LYS A 61 18.60 -13.96 -7.96
N ASN A 62 18.63 -12.68 -8.35
CA ASN A 62 19.40 -11.64 -7.67
C ASN A 62 18.42 -10.71 -6.96
N GLN A 63 18.50 -10.63 -5.63
CA GLN A 63 17.63 -9.80 -4.79
C GLN A 63 18.24 -8.43 -4.46
N ARG A 64 19.43 -8.11 -5.00
CA ARG A 64 20.03 -6.78 -4.82
C ARG A 64 19.19 -5.75 -5.58
N ILE A 65 18.87 -4.66 -4.87
CA ILE A 65 18.18 -3.48 -5.38
C ILE A 65 19.21 -2.35 -5.43
N TYR A 66 19.37 -1.75 -6.60
CA TYR A 66 20.17 -0.54 -6.76
C TYR A 66 19.30 0.70 -6.67
N ALA A 67 19.88 1.87 -6.33
CA ALA A 67 19.13 3.12 -6.14
C ALA A 67 18.20 3.47 -7.30
N LYS A 68 18.66 3.31 -8.55
CA LYS A 68 17.85 3.53 -9.76
C LYS A 68 16.61 2.63 -9.87
N GLU A 69 16.71 1.40 -9.37
CA GLU A 69 15.58 0.46 -9.35
C GLU A 69 14.61 0.86 -8.25
N GLY A 70 15.12 1.29 -7.10
CA GLY A 70 14.32 1.86 -6.02
C GLY A 70 13.46 3.03 -6.48
N VAL A 71 14.06 4.05 -7.09
CA VAL A 71 13.33 5.24 -7.60
C VAL A 71 12.24 4.84 -8.60
N LEU A 72 12.55 3.91 -9.52
CA LEU A 72 11.58 3.44 -10.50
C LEU A 72 10.41 2.68 -9.85
N ILE A 73 10.70 1.81 -8.87
CA ILE A 73 9.66 1.08 -8.12
C ILE A 73 8.77 2.06 -7.37
N VAL A 74 9.33 3.10 -6.75
CA VAL A 74 8.56 4.13 -6.05
C VAL A 74 7.60 4.86 -7.00
N ALA A 75 8.11 5.37 -8.12
CA ALA A 75 7.30 6.10 -9.08
C ALA A 75 6.17 5.22 -9.65
N LEU A 76 6.48 3.98 -10.03
CA LEU A 76 5.49 3.05 -10.55
C LEU A 76 4.49 2.61 -9.48
N CYS A 77 4.89 2.47 -8.22
CA CYS A 77 3.99 2.12 -7.12
C CYS A 77 2.87 3.14 -6.99
N TRP A 78 3.19 4.43 -6.95
CA TRP A 78 2.19 5.49 -6.81
C TRP A 78 1.20 5.51 -7.97
N ILE A 79 1.68 5.34 -9.20
CA ILE A 79 0.83 5.30 -10.38
C ILE A 79 -0.08 4.06 -10.35
N LEU A 80 0.49 2.88 -10.08
CA LEU A 80 -0.27 1.63 -10.10
C LEU A 80 -1.31 1.57 -8.99
N TRP A 81 -0.96 1.94 -7.75
CA TRP A 81 -1.92 1.98 -6.64
C TRP A 81 -3.03 3.01 -6.89
N SER A 82 -2.69 4.17 -7.46
CA SER A 82 -3.72 5.15 -7.81
C SER A 82 -4.67 4.62 -8.89
N PHE A 83 -4.13 3.90 -9.87
CA PHE A 83 -4.91 3.31 -10.95
C PHE A 83 -5.80 2.17 -10.48
N PHE A 84 -5.25 1.17 -9.78
CA PHE A 84 -6.03 0.02 -9.34
C PHE A 84 -6.99 0.38 -8.20
N GLY A 85 -6.58 1.23 -7.27
CA GLY A 85 -7.42 1.73 -6.20
C GLY A 85 -8.61 2.56 -6.68
N ALA A 86 -8.54 3.13 -7.90
CA ALA A 86 -9.63 3.85 -8.55
C ALA A 86 -10.67 2.93 -9.20
N LEU A 87 -10.31 1.70 -9.57
CA LEU A 87 -11.20 0.78 -10.30
C LEU A 87 -12.53 0.48 -9.59
N PRO A 88 -12.61 0.33 -8.26
CA PRO A 88 -13.90 0.11 -7.59
C PRO A 88 -14.91 1.24 -7.85
N PHE A 89 -14.47 2.50 -7.99
CA PHE A 89 -15.37 3.62 -8.29
C PHE A 89 -15.87 3.59 -9.73
N VAL A 90 -14.98 3.20 -10.66
CA VAL A 90 -15.33 3.08 -12.08
C VAL A 90 -16.28 1.92 -12.30
N PHE A 91 -15.96 0.73 -11.77
CA PHE A 91 -16.78 -0.47 -11.93
C PHE A 91 -18.13 -0.38 -11.20
N SER A 92 -18.19 0.34 -10.07
CA SER A 92 -19.47 0.61 -9.39
C SER A 92 -20.28 1.71 -10.07
N GLY A 93 -19.69 2.45 -11.02
CA GLY A 93 -20.34 3.57 -11.70
C GLY A 93 -20.50 4.83 -10.86
N GLN A 94 -19.93 4.89 -9.65
CA GLN A 94 -20.03 6.06 -8.77
C GLN A 94 -19.08 7.19 -9.21
N ILE A 95 -17.95 6.85 -9.84
CA ILE A 95 -17.10 7.79 -10.58
C ILE A 95 -16.77 7.14 -11.94
N PRO A 96 -17.64 7.27 -12.96
CA PRO A 96 -17.51 6.54 -14.22
C PRO A 96 -16.23 6.88 -15.03
N SER A 97 -15.74 8.11 -14.89
CA SER A 97 -14.53 8.58 -15.55
C SER A 97 -13.29 8.00 -14.87
N VAL A 98 -12.49 7.24 -15.62
CA VAL A 98 -11.23 6.66 -15.14
C VAL A 98 -10.26 7.76 -14.68
N ILE A 99 -10.23 8.90 -15.37
CA ILE A 99 -9.33 10.01 -15.06
C ILE A 99 -9.75 10.66 -13.74
N ASP A 100 -11.06 10.88 -13.53
CA ASP A 100 -11.56 11.50 -12.30
C ASP A 100 -11.40 10.56 -11.10
N ALA A 101 -11.66 9.27 -11.29
CA ALA A 101 -11.45 8.26 -10.26
C ALA A 101 -9.94 8.13 -9.90
N PHE A 102 -9.05 8.17 -10.90
CA PHE A 102 -7.61 8.19 -10.69
C PHE A 102 -7.17 9.45 -9.93
N PHE A 103 -7.72 10.61 -10.26
CA PHE A 103 -7.43 11.84 -9.54
C PHE A 103 -7.87 11.73 -8.07
N GLU A 104 -9.10 11.27 -7.82
CA GLU A 104 -9.65 11.16 -6.47
C GLU A 104 -8.81 10.22 -5.59
N ILE A 105 -8.39 9.09 -6.13
CA ILE A 105 -7.59 8.11 -5.39
C ILE A 105 -6.11 8.49 -5.29
N SER A 106 -5.53 9.08 -6.33
CA SER A 106 -4.16 9.60 -6.24
C SER A 106 -4.07 10.69 -5.18
N SER A 107 -5.02 11.64 -5.16
CA SER A 107 -5.14 12.67 -4.13
C SER A 107 -5.20 12.08 -2.72
N GLY A 108 -5.95 10.99 -2.52
CA GLY A 108 -6.00 10.32 -1.22
C GLY A 108 -4.68 9.66 -0.83
N PHE A 109 -4.11 8.84 -1.71
CA PHE A 109 -2.84 8.16 -1.43
C PHE A 109 -1.66 9.13 -1.24
N THR A 110 -1.64 10.26 -1.92
CA THR A 110 -0.62 11.30 -1.72
C THR A 110 -0.97 12.27 -0.60
N THR A 111 -2.10 12.08 0.08
CA THR A 111 -2.58 12.92 1.19
C THR A 111 -2.80 14.38 0.80
N THR A 112 -3.06 14.62 -0.49
CA THR A 112 -3.32 15.95 -1.04
C THR A 112 -4.68 16.46 -0.56
N GLY A 113 -5.68 15.58 -0.44
CA GLY A 113 -7.02 15.93 0.04
C GLY A 113 -7.86 16.78 -0.92
N ALA A 114 -7.43 16.94 -2.18
CA ALA A 114 -8.25 17.51 -3.24
C ALA A 114 -9.34 16.51 -3.69
N THR A 115 -10.50 16.99 -4.08
CA THR A 115 -11.62 16.16 -4.53
C THR A 115 -12.28 16.72 -5.78
N ILE A 116 -12.71 15.84 -6.68
CA ILE A 116 -13.57 16.19 -7.83
C ILE A 116 -15.06 16.17 -7.47
N LEU A 117 -15.40 15.54 -6.34
CA LEU A 117 -16.78 15.40 -5.89
C LEU A 117 -17.23 16.67 -5.18
N THR A 118 -18.36 17.23 -5.62
CA THR A 118 -19.01 18.35 -4.94
C THR A 118 -19.61 17.92 -3.61
N ASP A 119 -20.14 16.70 -3.55
CA ASP A 119 -20.63 16.05 -2.35
C ASP A 119 -20.13 14.60 -2.33
N VAL A 120 -19.29 14.28 -1.34
CA VAL A 120 -18.73 12.92 -1.16
C VAL A 120 -19.74 11.94 -0.56
N SER A 121 -20.84 12.43 0.03
CA SER A 121 -21.84 11.60 0.69
C SER A 121 -22.68 10.77 -0.28
N VAL A 122 -22.62 11.10 -1.57
CA VAL A 122 -23.24 10.32 -2.66
C VAL A 122 -22.57 8.96 -2.87
N LEU A 123 -21.34 8.79 -2.39
CA LEU A 123 -20.64 7.53 -2.45
C LEU A 123 -21.26 6.53 -1.47
N SER A 124 -21.31 5.26 -1.88
CA SER A 124 -21.58 4.15 -0.97
C SER A 124 -20.61 4.20 0.22
N ARG A 125 -21.06 3.81 1.42
CA ARG A 125 -20.28 3.86 2.67
C ARG A 125 -18.95 3.14 2.55
N SER A 126 -18.89 2.00 1.85
CA SER A 126 -17.62 1.29 1.64
C SER A 126 -16.63 2.04 0.75
N LEU A 127 -17.10 2.67 -0.33
CA LEU A 127 -16.23 3.43 -1.23
C LEU A 127 -15.85 4.80 -0.66
N LEU A 128 -16.76 5.44 0.09
CA LEU A 128 -16.45 6.60 0.90
C LEU A 128 -15.38 6.25 1.96
N PHE A 129 -15.52 5.10 2.61
CA PHE A 129 -14.52 4.59 3.55
C PHE A 129 -13.20 4.33 2.83
N TRP A 130 -13.20 3.64 1.69
CA TRP A 130 -12.00 3.37 0.90
C TRP A 130 -11.26 4.66 0.54
N ARG A 131 -11.97 5.69 0.07
CA ARG A 131 -11.42 7.03 -0.20
C ARG A 131 -10.75 7.66 1.02
N SER A 132 -11.37 7.57 2.20
CA SER A 132 -10.75 8.09 3.43
C SER A 132 -9.59 7.20 3.91
N PHE A 133 -9.69 5.89 3.68
CA PHE A 133 -8.68 4.92 4.07
C PHE A 133 -7.40 5.06 3.24
N THR A 134 -7.49 5.46 1.96
CA THR A 134 -6.29 5.77 1.17
C THR A 134 -5.47 6.92 1.75
N HIS A 135 -6.09 7.90 2.42
CA HIS A 135 -5.37 8.95 3.15
C HIS A 135 -4.62 8.40 4.37
N LEU A 136 -5.22 7.45 5.10
CA LEU A 136 -4.56 6.80 6.23
C LEU A 136 -3.34 5.98 5.75
N ILE A 137 -3.50 5.22 4.67
CA ILE A 137 -2.42 4.41 4.11
C ILE A 137 -1.33 5.30 3.47
N GLY A 138 -1.75 6.39 2.83
CA GLY A 138 -0.90 7.42 2.23
C GLY A 138 -0.09 8.25 3.23
N GLY A 139 -0.65 8.52 4.42
CA GLY A 139 -0.12 9.39 5.49
C GLY A 139 1.35 9.19 5.84
N MET A 140 1.79 7.95 5.88
CA MET A 140 3.18 7.58 6.19
C MET A 140 3.98 7.17 4.96
N GLY A 141 3.36 7.18 3.79
CA GLY A 141 3.88 6.65 2.53
C GLY A 141 3.62 5.16 2.40
N VAL A 142 2.97 4.77 1.30
CA VAL A 142 2.71 3.39 0.89
C VAL A 142 3.98 2.51 0.96
N LEU A 143 5.14 3.09 0.68
CA LEU A 143 6.42 2.38 0.71
C LEU A 143 6.94 2.15 2.11
N VAL A 144 6.72 3.07 3.04
CA VAL A 144 7.06 2.84 4.46
C VAL A 144 6.15 1.76 5.02
N PHE A 145 4.87 1.73 4.62
CA PHE A 145 3.95 0.63 4.94
C PHE A 145 4.48 -0.71 4.44
N ALA A 146 4.81 -0.77 3.15
CA ALA A 146 5.34 -1.97 2.53
C ALA A 146 6.66 -2.42 3.17
N LEU A 147 7.57 -1.48 3.46
CA LEU A 147 8.85 -1.78 4.12
C LEU A 147 8.68 -2.25 5.57
N ALA A 148 7.66 -1.78 6.29
CA ALA A 148 7.35 -2.24 7.65
C ALA A 148 6.86 -3.71 7.66
N ILE A 149 6.15 -4.13 6.61
CA ILE A 149 5.54 -5.46 6.49
C ILE A 149 6.47 -6.46 5.78
N MET A 150 7.32 -6.00 4.85
CA MET A 150 8.19 -6.87 4.09
C MET A 150 9.35 -7.45 4.92
N ASP A 151 9.64 -8.73 4.71
CA ASP A 151 10.85 -9.37 5.23
C ASP A 151 12.06 -9.03 4.36
N ASN A 152 13.03 -8.33 4.97
CA ASN A 152 14.37 -8.22 4.41
C ASN A 152 15.16 -9.44 4.87
N ALA A 153 15.67 -10.20 3.89
CA ALA A 153 16.48 -11.38 4.11
C ALA A 153 17.57 -11.12 5.17
N LYS A 154 17.64 -12.02 6.14
CA LYS A 154 18.65 -12.08 7.20
C LYS A 154 20.02 -11.70 6.64
N ASN A 155 20.60 -10.61 7.15
CA ASN A 155 22.01 -10.29 6.93
C ASN A 155 22.89 -11.35 7.64
N SER A 156 23.06 -12.50 7.00
CA SER A 156 23.82 -13.67 7.46
C SER A 156 25.35 -13.49 7.37
N HIS A 157 25.87 -12.27 7.56
CA HIS A 157 27.31 -12.01 7.55
C HIS A 157 27.80 -11.21 8.77
N LEU A 158 26.95 -11.04 9.79
CA LEU A 158 27.34 -10.38 11.05
C LEU A 158 28.32 -11.23 11.89
N GLU A 159 28.35 -12.55 11.71
CA GLU A 159 29.22 -13.42 12.51
C GLU A 159 30.69 -13.37 12.09
N VAL A 160 30.99 -13.21 10.79
CA VAL A 160 32.37 -13.07 10.30
C VAL A 160 32.97 -11.72 10.72
N MET A 161 32.18 -10.64 10.67
CA MET A 161 32.63 -9.31 11.12
C MET A 161 32.78 -9.19 12.65
N LYS A 162 32.06 -10.01 13.44
CA LYS A 162 32.23 -10.08 14.90
C LYS A 162 33.56 -10.72 15.31
N ALA A 163 34.17 -11.53 14.45
CA ALA A 163 35.43 -12.20 14.73
C ALA A 163 36.66 -11.30 14.50
N GLU A 164 36.56 -10.25 13.68
CA GLU A 164 37.70 -9.41 13.27
C GLU A 164 37.83 -8.06 14.01
N VAL A 165 36.85 -7.65 14.81
CA VAL A 165 36.85 -6.31 15.42
C VAL A 165 36.76 -6.38 16.94
N PRO A 166 37.83 -6.03 17.68
CA PRO A 166 37.78 -5.90 19.12
C PRO A 166 37.16 -4.54 19.50
N GLY A 167 35.91 -4.53 19.96
CA GLY A 167 35.28 -3.33 20.53
C GLY A 167 33.74 -3.38 20.61
N PRO A 168 33.09 -2.66 21.56
CA PRO A 168 31.74 -3.00 22.02
C PRO A 168 30.57 -2.32 21.29
N VAL A 169 30.78 -1.59 20.19
CA VAL A 169 29.72 -0.76 19.59
C VAL A 169 29.40 -1.16 18.15
N PHE A 170 28.64 -2.25 18.00
CA PHE A 170 27.97 -2.57 16.74
C PHE A 170 26.65 -1.79 16.64
N GLY A 171 26.65 -0.68 15.90
CA GLY A 171 25.47 0.14 15.64
C GLY A 171 25.24 0.40 14.17
N LYS A 172 25.00 -0.63 13.33
CA LYS A 172 24.69 -0.40 11.91
C LYS A 172 23.26 0.15 11.74
N VAL A 173 23.17 1.40 11.30
CA VAL A 173 21.96 2.16 10.92
C VAL A 173 21.00 1.37 10.00
N VAL A 174 21.52 0.43 9.20
CA VAL A 174 20.75 -0.36 8.23
C VAL A 174 19.82 -1.41 8.89
N SER A 175 20.13 -1.86 10.11
CA SER A 175 19.24 -2.76 10.87
C SER A 175 18.01 -2.06 11.45
N LYS A 176 18.00 -0.72 11.45
CA LYS A 176 16.96 0.09 12.11
C LYS A 176 15.85 0.55 11.17
N LEU A 177 16.00 0.53 9.84
CA LEU A 177 14.99 1.09 8.93
C LEU A 177 13.61 0.43 9.06
N LYS A 178 13.52 -0.90 9.12
CA LYS A 178 12.26 -1.62 9.37
C LYS A 178 11.71 -1.31 10.77
N ASN A 179 12.57 -1.36 11.79
CA ASN A 179 12.16 -1.09 13.17
C ASN A 179 11.66 0.35 13.33
N THR A 180 12.33 1.32 12.72
CA THR A 180 11.91 2.72 12.69
C THR A 180 10.58 2.86 11.95
N ALA A 181 10.41 2.23 10.79
CA ALA A 181 9.13 2.24 10.06
C ALA A 181 7.99 1.63 10.91
N GLN A 182 8.24 0.53 11.62
CA GLN A 182 7.28 -0.10 12.52
C GLN A 182 6.92 0.78 13.71
N ILE A 183 7.91 1.42 14.36
CA ILE A 183 7.68 2.35 15.47
C ILE A 183 6.84 3.53 15.00
N LEU A 184 7.19 4.12 13.85
CA LEU A 184 6.42 5.23 13.28
C LEU A 184 4.99 4.80 12.95
N TYR A 185 4.77 3.59 12.41
CA TYR A 185 3.44 3.07 12.11
C TYR A 185 2.62 2.82 13.37
N LEU A 186 3.26 2.30 14.42
CA LEU A 186 2.61 2.09 15.70
C LEU A 186 2.17 3.43 16.30
N LEU A 187 3.05 4.43 16.31
CA LEU A 187 2.71 5.79 16.77
C LEU A 187 1.59 6.41 15.94
N TYR A 188 1.65 6.28 14.62
CA TYR A 188 0.64 6.82 13.70
C TYR A 188 -0.74 6.20 13.94
N LEU A 189 -0.81 4.87 14.05
CA LEU A 189 -2.07 4.17 14.33
C LEU A 189 -2.57 4.43 15.75
N ALA A 190 -1.69 4.50 16.75
CA ALA A 190 -2.08 4.86 18.12
C ALA A 190 -2.68 6.26 18.20
N LEU A 191 -2.06 7.23 17.52
CA LEU A 191 -2.58 8.59 17.44
C LEU A 191 -3.91 8.62 16.70
N PHE A 192 -4.02 7.93 15.56
CA PHE A 192 -5.29 7.79 14.83
C PHE A 192 -6.40 7.21 15.72
N SER A 193 -6.16 6.11 16.42
CA SER A 193 -7.13 5.50 17.33
C SER A 193 -7.52 6.44 18.47
N LEU A 194 -6.57 7.18 19.05
CA LEU A 194 -6.85 8.19 20.06
C LEU A 194 -7.79 9.28 19.53
N PHE A 195 -7.52 9.81 18.33
CA PHE A 195 -8.39 10.80 17.70
C PHE A 195 -9.79 10.26 17.42
N VAL A 196 -9.91 9.00 16.98
CA VAL A 196 -11.23 8.34 16.80
C VAL A 196 -12.01 8.29 18.11
N VAL A 197 -11.36 7.97 19.23
CA VAL A 197 -12.01 7.91 20.56
C VAL A 197 -12.37 9.30 21.08
N ILE A 198 -11.59 10.34 20.79
CA ILE A 198 -11.89 11.71 21.24
C ILE A 198 -13.04 12.33 20.45
N TYR A 199 -13.14 12.00 19.15
CA TYR A 199 -14.11 12.61 18.25
C TYR A 199 -15.53 12.05 18.41
N TYR A 200 -15.67 10.83 18.94
CA TYR A 200 -16.95 10.16 19.22
C TYR A 200 -17.24 10.14 20.71
#